data_AF-A0A0G1FAQ0-F1
#
_entry.id   AF-A0A0G1FAQ0-F1
#
_cell.length_a   1.000
_cell.length_b   1.000
_cell.length_c   1.000
_cell.angle_alpha   90.00
_cell.angle_beta   90.00
_cell.angle_gamma   90.00
#
_symmetry.space_group_name_H-M   'P 1'
#
loop_
_entity.id
_entity.type
_entity.pdbx_description
1 polymer ?
#
loop_
_entity_poly.entity_id
_entity_poly.type
_entity_poly.pdbx_seq_one_letter_code
_entity_poly.pdbx_strand_id
1 'polypeptide(L)'
;MIDNNKKANCIIIHGCPSNTEKAMNPETRTYDKHWIPWLKQNLIADGIETETPLMPDPWKPDYQKFKAEFEKYAVDENTILIGHSCGSAFLVRWLGETKRKIFKLILVAPWKIPGKNDEFRKEFYIYPIDEGIKSRVEEIVMFTADDEKDEGKESLKIFHQTLGGEVVELKGHGHYTMDDMETEEFPELLEKIIPFDNRKALIVPINPQNQILIQDRRGHKKPDWGYFGGEIESGETSLQSVIRETEEELRIIVKPDELKYLGNSIILWKA
;
A
#
# COMPACT_ATOMS: atom_id res chain seq x y z
N MET A 1 16.64 13.89 14.57
CA MET A 1 15.83 12.96 15.38
C MET A 1 14.45 12.99 14.77
N ILE A 2 13.99 11.86 14.21
CA ILE A 2 12.63 11.75 13.68
C ILE A 2 11.71 11.72 14.91
N ASP A 3 10.76 12.63 14.96
CA ASP A 3 9.76 12.67 16.01
C ASP A 3 8.81 11.50 15.76
N ASN A 4 9.07 10.35 16.39
CA ASN A 4 8.27 9.12 16.32
C ASN A 4 6.80 9.31 16.79
N ASN A 5 6.39 10.54 17.09
CA ASN A 5 5.08 10.91 17.61
C ASN A 5 4.17 11.60 16.57
N LYS A 6 4.68 11.96 15.37
CA LYS A 6 3.83 12.42 14.27
C LYS A 6 3.41 11.24 13.41
N LYS A 7 2.17 10.79 13.57
CA LYS A 7 1.56 9.79 12.69
C LYS A 7 1.47 10.36 11.28
N ALA A 8 1.90 9.57 10.29
CA ALA A 8 1.72 9.91 8.89
C ALA A 8 0.23 10.00 8.56
N ASN A 9 -0.13 10.88 7.63
CA ASN A 9 -1.45 10.88 6.99
C ASN A 9 -1.29 10.41 5.54
N CYS A 10 -2.34 9.82 4.98
CA CYS A 10 -2.35 9.30 3.62
C CYS A 10 -3.44 9.99 2.78
N ILE A 11 -3.13 10.32 1.52
CA ILE A 11 -4.14 10.77 0.56
C ILE A 11 -4.00 9.95 -0.72
N ILE A 12 -5.11 9.33 -1.14
CA ILE A 12 -5.17 8.45 -2.31
C ILE A 12 -5.99 9.12 -3.41
N ILE A 13 -5.38 9.32 -4.58
CA ILE A 13 -6.02 9.89 -5.77
C ILE A 13 -6.31 8.77 -6.76
N HIS A 14 -7.59 8.55 -7.00
CA HIS A 14 -8.10 7.50 -7.89
C HIS A 14 -7.74 7.74 -9.37
N GLY A 15 -7.93 6.71 -10.20
CA GLY A 15 -7.75 6.77 -11.65
C GLY A 15 -8.85 7.54 -12.39
N CYS A 16 -8.68 7.66 -13.71
CA CYS A 16 -9.61 8.39 -14.59
C CYS A 16 -10.37 7.38 -15.46
N PRO A 17 -11.70 7.24 -15.29
CA PRO A 17 -12.48 6.32 -16.10
C PRO A 17 -12.51 6.74 -17.57
N SER A 18 -12.66 5.78 -18.47
CA SER A 18 -12.86 6.03 -19.91
C SER A 18 -14.34 6.17 -20.30
N ASN A 19 -15.26 5.61 -19.50
CA ASN A 19 -16.70 5.64 -19.76
C ASN A 19 -17.41 6.66 -18.84
N THR A 20 -17.87 7.75 -19.43
CA THR A 20 -18.56 8.86 -18.73
C THR A 20 -19.85 8.42 -18.04
N GLU A 21 -20.73 7.68 -18.71
CA GLU A 21 -22.04 7.29 -18.16
C GLU A 21 -21.88 6.39 -16.94
N LYS A 22 -20.98 5.40 -17.00
CA LYS A 22 -20.63 4.57 -15.85
C LYS A 22 -20.00 5.39 -14.73
N ALA A 23 -19.13 6.34 -15.07
CA ALA A 23 -18.45 7.17 -14.09
C ALA A 23 -19.37 8.14 -13.33
N MET A 24 -20.46 8.58 -13.96
CA MET A 24 -21.44 9.48 -13.36
C MET A 24 -22.45 8.77 -12.45
N ASN A 25 -22.63 7.46 -12.60
CA ASN A 25 -23.59 6.68 -11.80
C ASN A 25 -22.93 6.13 -10.52
N PRO A 26 -23.35 6.55 -9.31
CA PRO A 26 -22.77 6.07 -8.05
C PRO A 26 -22.84 4.54 -7.84
N GLU A 27 -23.88 3.89 -8.38
CA GLU A 27 -24.09 2.45 -8.26
C GLU A 27 -23.10 1.66 -9.14
N THR A 28 -22.72 2.21 -10.29
CA THR A 28 -21.91 1.48 -11.29
C THR A 28 -20.50 2.03 -11.49
N ARG A 29 -20.15 3.20 -10.92
CA ARG A 29 -18.78 3.71 -10.95
C ARG A 29 -17.85 2.81 -10.14
N THR A 30 -16.64 2.60 -10.63
CA THR A 30 -15.65 1.69 -10.03
C THR A 30 -14.27 2.30 -9.82
N TYR A 31 -13.97 3.45 -10.43
CA TYR A 31 -12.63 4.05 -10.41
C TYR A 31 -12.16 4.41 -8.99
N ASP A 32 -13.08 4.68 -8.07
CA ASP A 32 -12.84 4.98 -6.65
C ASP A 32 -12.98 3.74 -5.74
N LYS A 33 -13.26 2.56 -6.31
CA LYS A 33 -13.64 1.35 -5.55
C LYS A 33 -12.61 0.22 -5.56
N HIS A 34 -11.69 0.13 -6.53
CA HIS A 34 -10.75 -0.99 -6.74
C HIS A 34 -10.10 -1.57 -5.46
N TRP A 35 -8.88 -1.19 -5.13
CA TRP A 35 -8.19 -1.54 -3.89
C TRP A 35 -8.23 -0.38 -2.87
N ILE A 36 -8.72 0.79 -3.29
CA ILE A 36 -8.68 2.04 -2.52
C ILE A 36 -9.47 1.92 -1.21
N PRO A 37 -10.72 1.40 -1.18
CA PRO A 37 -11.46 1.24 0.07
C PRO A 37 -10.79 0.26 1.04
N TRP A 38 -10.29 -0.88 0.53
CA TRP A 38 -9.58 -1.88 1.32
C TRP A 38 -8.31 -1.29 1.95
N LEU A 39 -7.50 -0.58 1.15
CA LEU A 39 -6.29 0.06 1.66
C LEU A 39 -6.62 1.10 2.72
N LYS A 40 -7.61 1.97 2.45
CA LYS A 40 -8.07 2.99 3.40
C LYS A 40 -8.48 2.38 4.75
N GLN A 41 -9.25 1.28 4.73
CA GLN A 41 -9.68 0.61 5.95
C GLN A 41 -8.49 0.08 6.76
N ASN A 42 -7.52 -0.56 6.11
CA ASN A 42 -6.34 -1.10 6.77
C ASN A 42 -5.43 0.01 7.33
N LEU A 43 -5.23 1.10 6.58
CA LEU A 43 -4.45 2.25 7.06
C LEU A 43 -5.11 2.93 8.26
N ILE A 44 -6.44 3.12 8.25
CA ILE A 44 -7.17 3.68 9.39
C ILE A 44 -7.09 2.75 10.60
N ALA A 45 -7.16 1.43 10.41
CA ALA A 45 -7.00 0.45 11.48
C ALA A 45 -5.62 0.52 12.15
N ASP A 46 -4.57 0.83 11.38
CA ASP A 46 -3.20 1.09 11.89
C ASP A 46 -3.01 2.53 12.41
N GLY A 47 -4.08 3.34 12.38
CA GLY A 47 -4.09 4.70 12.90
C GLY A 47 -3.48 5.74 11.97
N ILE A 48 -3.35 5.46 10.67
CA ILE A 48 -2.97 6.40 9.61
C ILE A 48 -4.27 7.02 9.06
N GLU A 49 -4.49 8.30 9.37
CA GLU A 49 -5.60 9.06 8.80
C GLU A 49 -5.52 9.05 7.27
N THR A 50 -6.57 8.59 6.59
CA THR A 50 -6.52 8.36 5.14
C THR A 50 -7.70 9.01 4.42
N GLU A 51 -7.38 9.89 3.48
CA GLU A 51 -8.34 10.60 2.64
C GLU A 51 -8.35 10.08 1.20
N THR A 52 -9.53 10.05 0.61
CA THR A 52 -9.77 9.54 -0.76
C THR A 52 -10.66 10.54 -1.50
N PRO A 53 -10.15 11.74 -1.85
CA PRO A 53 -10.95 12.77 -2.48
C PRO A 53 -11.54 12.28 -3.80
N LEU A 54 -12.81 12.62 -4.02
CA LEU A 54 -13.46 12.39 -5.30
C LEU A 54 -13.11 13.54 -6.25
N MET A 55 -12.20 13.28 -7.18
CA MET A 55 -11.73 14.30 -8.10
C MET A 55 -12.85 14.71 -9.06
N PRO A 56 -13.01 16.01 -9.39
CA PRO A 56 -14.13 16.50 -10.19
C PRO A 56 -14.02 16.09 -11.66
N ASP A 57 -15.11 15.59 -12.25
CA ASP A 57 -15.20 15.18 -13.66
C ASP A 57 -14.07 14.22 -14.12
N PRO A 58 -13.78 13.09 -13.44
CA PRO A 58 -12.56 12.33 -13.70
C PRO A 58 -12.54 11.59 -15.05
N TRP A 59 -13.68 11.47 -15.73
CA TRP A 59 -13.75 11.04 -17.12
C TRP A 59 -13.13 12.07 -18.10
N LYS A 60 -13.15 13.35 -17.70
CA LYS A 60 -12.62 14.51 -18.40
C LYS A 60 -11.71 15.31 -17.43
N PRO A 61 -10.55 14.75 -17.07
CA PRO A 61 -9.71 15.29 -16.01
C PRO A 61 -9.09 16.65 -16.35
N ASP A 62 -9.41 17.67 -15.56
CA ASP A 62 -8.85 19.01 -15.65
C ASP A 62 -7.89 19.25 -14.47
N TYR A 63 -6.65 19.65 -14.76
CA TYR A 63 -5.64 19.81 -13.72
C TYR A 63 -6.01 20.90 -12.70
N GLN A 64 -6.58 22.03 -13.13
CA GLN A 64 -6.92 23.13 -12.22
C GLN A 64 -8.10 22.75 -11.33
N LYS A 65 -9.11 22.04 -11.85
CA LYS A 65 -10.21 21.51 -11.04
C LYS A 65 -9.72 20.47 -10.04
N PHE A 66 -8.87 19.53 -10.49
CA PHE A 66 -8.28 18.54 -9.61
C PHE A 66 -7.45 19.20 -8.51
N LYS A 67 -6.61 20.19 -8.86
CA LYS A 67 -5.82 20.95 -7.90
C LYS A 67 -6.70 21.66 -6.87
N ALA A 68 -7.75 22.35 -7.31
CA ALA A 68 -8.67 23.05 -6.42
C ALA A 68 -9.40 22.11 -5.44
N GLU A 69 -9.71 20.87 -5.86
CA GLU A 69 -10.27 19.86 -4.96
C GLU A 69 -9.22 19.33 -3.98
N PHE A 70 -8.04 18.97 -4.48
CA PHE A 70 -6.97 18.38 -3.68
C PHE A 70 -6.40 19.34 -2.63
N GLU A 71 -6.31 20.64 -2.92
CA GLU A 71 -5.77 21.65 -2.00
C GLU A 71 -6.69 21.95 -0.80
N LYS A 72 -7.87 21.33 -0.72
CA LYS A 72 -8.69 21.32 0.50
C LYS A 72 -8.10 20.44 1.60
N TYR A 73 -7.19 19.53 1.24
CA TYR A 73 -6.56 18.58 2.14
C TYR A 73 -5.15 19.05 2.53
N ALA A 74 -4.79 18.88 3.79
CA ALA A 74 -3.47 19.26 4.28
C ALA A 74 -2.41 18.26 3.81
N VAL A 75 -1.36 18.78 3.17
CA VAL A 75 -0.19 18.00 2.74
C VAL A 75 1.05 18.62 3.37
N ASP A 76 1.77 17.83 4.16
CA ASP A 76 3.02 18.20 4.81
C ASP A 76 4.09 17.11 4.68
N GLU A 77 5.24 17.32 5.34
CA GLU A 77 6.41 16.45 5.28
C GLU A 77 6.19 15.02 5.82
N ASN A 78 5.07 14.75 6.50
CA ASN A 78 4.69 13.43 7.02
C ASN A 78 3.61 12.77 6.15
N THR A 79 3.18 13.41 5.06
CA THR A 79 2.11 12.89 4.20
C THR A 79 2.61 11.83 3.24
N ILE A 80 1.81 10.77 3.08
CA ILE A 80 1.93 9.74 2.05
C ILE A 80 0.93 10.07 0.94
N LEU A 81 1.41 10.26 -0.28
CA LEU A 81 0.56 10.46 -1.45
C LEU A 81 0.56 9.22 -2.33
N ILE A 82 -0.62 8.71 -2.65
CA ILE A 82 -0.80 7.54 -3.50
C ILE A 82 -1.63 7.93 -4.72
N GLY A 83 -1.10 7.71 -5.91
CA GLY A 83 -1.83 7.93 -7.16
C GLY A 83 -2.09 6.62 -7.88
N HIS A 84 -3.30 6.41 -8.36
CA HIS A 84 -3.61 5.33 -9.31
C HIS A 84 -3.75 5.91 -10.72
N SER A 85 -3.06 5.34 -11.71
CA SER A 85 -3.23 5.70 -13.12
C SER A 85 -3.08 7.22 -13.36
N CYS A 86 -4.14 7.92 -13.73
CA CYS A 86 -4.12 9.38 -13.90
C CYS A 86 -3.85 10.16 -12.61
N GLY A 87 -4.21 9.60 -11.45
CA GLY A 87 -3.91 10.18 -10.14
C GLY A 87 -2.40 10.32 -9.94
N SER A 88 -1.61 9.38 -10.48
CA SER A 88 -0.14 9.47 -10.50
C SER A 88 0.34 10.68 -11.29
N ALA A 89 -0.21 10.91 -12.48
CA ALA A 89 0.13 12.10 -13.27
C ALA A 89 -0.27 13.39 -12.57
N PHE A 90 -1.43 13.43 -11.92
CA PHE A 90 -1.86 14.60 -11.16
C PHE A 90 -0.87 14.92 -10.03
N LEU A 91 -0.56 13.92 -9.18
CA LEU A 91 0.32 14.11 -8.02
C LEU A 91 1.73 14.52 -8.41
N VAL A 92 2.32 13.89 -9.44
CA VAL A 92 3.66 14.26 -9.92
C VAL A 92 3.68 15.70 -10.44
N ARG A 93 2.65 16.11 -11.20
CA ARG A 93 2.54 17.49 -11.67
C ARG A 93 2.38 18.47 -10.51
N TRP A 94 1.49 18.17 -9.57
CA TRP A 94 1.21 19.03 -8.42
C TRP A 94 2.43 19.19 -7.50
N LEU A 95 3.18 18.11 -7.22
CA LEU A 95 4.44 18.16 -6.46
C LEU A 95 5.51 18.96 -7.19
N GLY A 96 5.55 18.84 -8.52
CA GLY A 96 6.46 19.61 -9.36
C GLY A 96 6.14 21.10 -9.39
N GLU A 97 4.86 21.48 -9.34
CA GLU A 97 4.43 22.88 -9.32
C GLU A 97 4.60 23.51 -7.93
N THR A 98 4.11 22.84 -6.89
CA THR A 98 4.04 23.39 -5.53
C THR A 98 5.35 23.28 -4.75
N LYS A 99 6.27 22.43 -5.23
CA LYS A 99 7.55 22.13 -4.57
C LYS A 99 7.40 21.66 -3.12
N ARG A 100 6.24 21.10 -2.76
CA ARG A 100 5.98 20.56 -1.43
C ARG A 100 6.94 19.42 -1.12
N LYS A 101 7.26 19.29 0.17
CA LYS A 101 7.94 18.13 0.74
C LYS A 101 6.90 17.20 1.33
N ILE A 102 7.10 15.91 1.14
CA ILE A 102 6.23 14.85 1.65
C ILE A 102 7.09 13.66 2.08
N PHE A 103 6.51 12.76 2.86
CA PHE A 103 7.21 11.58 3.32
C PHE A 103 7.38 10.56 2.18
N LYS A 104 6.29 10.15 1.55
CA LYS A 104 6.30 9.06 0.56
C LYS A 104 5.39 9.32 -0.61
N LEU A 105 5.85 9.02 -1.82
CA LEU A 105 5.06 9.03 -3.05
C LEU A 105 4.94 7.61 -3.59
N ILE A 106 3.72 7.11 -3.74
CA ILE A 106 3.45 5.80 -4.34
C ILE A 106 2.63 5.99 -5.61
N LEU A 107 3.13 5.45 -6.72
CA LEU A 107 2.49 5.54 -8.03
C LEU A 107 2.06 4.13 -8.47
N VAL A 108 0.76 3.86 -8.46
CA VAL A 108 0.18 2.57 -8.88
C VAL A 108 -0.26 2.67 -10.34
N ALA A 109 0.26 1.79 -11.19
CA ALA A 109 -0.03 1.76 -12.63
C ALA A 109 0.05 3.15 -13.30
N PRO A 110 1.13 3.93 -13.09
CA PRO A 110 1.16 5.34 -13.43
C PRO A 110 0.94 5.60 -14.92
N TRP A 111 0.13 6.62 -15.25
CA TRP A 111 -0.16 6.98 -16.64
C TRP A 111 0.35 8.38 -16.98
N LYS A 112 1.06 8.54 -18.10
CA LYS A 112 1.65 9.82 -18.55
C LYS A 112 1.38 10.15 -20.01
N ILE A 113 0.95 9.18 -20.82
CA ILE A 113 0.84 9.33 -22.27
C ILE A 113 -0.63 9.60 -22.64
N PRO A 114 -0.98 10.79 -23.16
CA PRO A 114 -2.35 11.04 -23.63
C PRO A 114 -2.62 10.28 -24.94
N GLY A 115 -3.90 9.97 -25.20
CA GLY A 115 -4.32 9.43 -26.48
C GLY A 115 -4.05 10.41 -27.64
N LYS A 116 -3.69 9.90 -28.82
CA LYS A 116 -3.20 10.70 -29.97
C LYS A 116 -4.11 11.88 -30.38
N ASN A 117 -5.42 11.75 -30.21
CA ASN A 117 -6.42 12.75 -30.61
C ASN A 117 -7.22 13.34 -29.43
N ASP A 118 -6.70 13.24 -28.20
CA ASP A 118 -7.37 13.78 -27.01
C ASP A 118 -6.68 15.08 -26.54
N GLU A 119 -6.96 16.19 -27.23
CA GLU A 119 -6.40 17.51 -26.89
C GLU A 119 -6.67 17.92 -25.43
N PHE A 120 -7.82 17.49 -24.89
CA PHE A 120 -8.17 17.80 -23.52
C PHE A 120 -7.27 17.05 -22.53
N ARG A 121 -7.06 15.74 -22.71
CA ARG A 121 -6.13 14.97 -21.87
C ARG A 121 -4.67 15.37 -22.09
N LYS A 122 -4.30 15.94 -23.24
CA LYS A 122 -2.96 16.49 -23.46
C LYS A 122 -2.63 17.58 -22.44
N GLU A 123 -3.54 18.50 -22.15
CA GLU A 123 -3.30 19.53 -21.14
C GLU A 123 -3.09 18.96 -19.74
N PHE A 124 -3.70 17.81 -19.42
CA PHE A 124 -3.53 17.12 -18.14
C PHE A 124 -2.19 16.38 -18.05
N TYR A 125 -1.84 15.60 -19.08
CA TYR A 125 -0.69 14.69 -19.09
C TYR A 125 0.61 15.30 -19.63
N ILE A 126 0.56 16.31 -20.49
CA ILE A 126 1.76 16.91 -21.09
C ILE A 126 2.25 18.05 -20.20
N TYR A 127 3.20 17.72 -19.34
CA TYR A 127 3.96 18.64 -18.51
C TYR A 127 5.38 18.10 -18.30
N PRO A 128 6.37 18.98 -18.05
CA PRO A 128 7.71 18.57 -17.66
C PRO A 128 7.68 18.02 -16.23
N ILE A 129 8.25 16.83 -16.03
CA ILE A 129 8.38 16.26 -14.68
C ILE A 129 9.51 16.99 -13.96
N ASP A 130 9.24 17.46 -12.75
CA ASP A 130 10.25 18.14 -11.93
C ASP A 130 11.23 17.12 -11.32
N GLU A 131 12.46 17.10 -11.85
CA GLU A 131 13.57 16.29 -11.32
C GLU A 131 13.88 16.57 -9.83
N GLY A 132 13.52 17.74 -9.32
CA GLY A 132 13.71 18.10 -7.92
C GLY A 132 12.78 17.36 -6.95
N ILE A 133 11.78 16.62 -7.42
CA ILE A 133 10.88 15.84 -6.56
C ILE A 133 11.67 14.83 -5.72
N LYS A 134 12.68 14.17 -6.31
CA LYS A 134 13.52 13.17 -5.61
C LYS A 134 14.32 13.70 -4.42
N SER A 135 14.44 15.02 -4.25
CA SER A 135 15.10 15.63 -3.09
C SER A 135 14.12 16.17 -2.04
N ARG A 136 12.81 16.06 -2.31
CA ARG A 136 11.73 16.56 -1.44
C ARG A 136 10.77 15.45 -1.00
N VAL A 137 10.93 14.26 -1.55
CA VAL A 137 10.21 13.04 -1.20
C VAL A 137 11.23 12.05 -0.67
N GLU A 138 11.04 11.57 0.55
CA GLU A 138 12.00 10.64 1.18
C GLU A 138 11.98 9.27 0.49
N GLU A 139 10.80 8.79 0.09
CA GLU A 139 10.64 7.49 -0.57
C GLU A 139 9.67 7.55 -1.76
N ILE A 140 10.08 6.96 -2.89
CA ILE A 140 9.28 6.86 -4.11
C ILE A 140 9.16 5.38 -4.48
N VAL A 141 7.93 4.90 -4.62
CA VAL A 141 7.62 3.52 -5.03
C VAL A 141 6.67 3.56 -6.23
N MET A 142 6.92 2.72 -7.24
CA MET A 142 6.05 2.59 -8.40
C MET A 142 5.65 1.14 -8.60
N PHE A 143 4.35 0.88 -8.74
CA PHE A 143 3.80 -0.43 -9.04
C PHE A 143 3.45 -0.54 -10.52
N THR A 144 3.84 -1.65 -11.14
CA THR A 144 3.42 -2.06 -12.50
C THR A 144 3.12 -3.56 -12.51
N ALA A 145 2.43 -4.02 -13.54
CA ALA A 145 2.20 -5.44 -13.74
C ALA A 145 2.95 -5.97 -14.97
N ASP A 146 3.24 -7.27 -15.00
CA ASP A 146 3.81 -7.95 -16.17
C ASP A 146 2.85 -7.95 -17.36
N ASP A 147 1.55 -7.86 -17.12
CA ASP A 147 0.46 -7.80 -18.09
C ASP A 147 -0.17 -6.39 -18.24
N GLU A 148 0.47 -5.35 -17.67
CA GLU A 148 0.10 -3.94 -17.92
C GLU A 148 0.28 -3.58 -19.41
N LYS A 149 -0.55 -2.66 -19.89
CA LYS A 149 -0.51 -2.14 -21.27
C LYS A 149 0.84 -1.49 -21.58
N ASP A 150 1.27 -1.60 -22.83
CA ASP A 150 2.54 -1.00 -23.29
C ASP A 150 2.65 0.50 -22.99
N GLU A 151 1.57 1.27 -23.17
CA GLU A 151 1.55 2.70 -22.84
C GLU A 151 1.65 2.96 -21.32
N GLY A 152 1.13 2.05 -20.49
CA GLY A 152 1.28 2.09 -19.03
C GLY A 152 2.73 1.81 -18.62
N LYS A 153 3.35 0.76 -19.19
CA LYS A 153 4.77 0.45 -18.98
C LYS A 153 5.69 1.58 -19.44
N GLU A 154 5.39 2.21 -20.57
CA GLU A 154 6.15 3.36 -21.06
C GLU A 154 5.96 4.58 -20.15
N SER A 155 4.74 4.81 -19.67
CA SER A 155 4.46 5.87 -18.68
C SER A 155 5.26 5.67 -17.39
N LEU A 156 5.35 4.43 -16.88
CA LEU A 156 6.20 4.10 -15.75
C LEU A 156 7.67 4.43 -16.02
N LYS A 157 8.22 4.03 -17.17
CA LYS A 157 9.61 4.33 -17.53
C LYS A 157 9.87 5.83 -17.55
N ILE A 158 8.96 6.63 -18.10
CA ILE A 158 9.09 8.09 -18.14
C ILE A 158 9.19 8.65 -16.71
N PHE A 159 8.32 8.24 -15.80
CA PHE A 159 8.40 8.70 -14.40
C PHE A 159 9.66 8.20 -13.70
N HIS A 160 9.99 6.91 -13.84
CA HIS A 160 11.14 6.29 -13.18
C HIS A 160 12.47 6.89 -13.63
N GLN A 161 12.65 7.19 -14.91
CA GLN A 161 13.86 7.84 -15.43
C GLN A 161 14.13 9.21 -14.79
N THR A 162 13.07 9.96 -14.48
CA THR A 162 13.19 11.31 -13.89
C THR A 162 13.24 11.28 -12.36
N LEU A 163 12.37 10.49 -11.74
CA LEU A 163 12.15 10.47 -10.29
C LEU A 163 13.04 9.46 -9.56
N GLY A 164 13.48 8.40 -10.24
CA GLY A 164 14.07 7.23 -9.61
C GLY A 164 13.04 6.46 -8.79
N GLY A 165 13.47 5.93 -7.65
CA GLY A 165 12.62 5.15 -6.75
C GLY A 165 12.62 3.65 -7.03
N GLU A 166 11.93 2.93 -6.15
CA GLU A 166 11.71 1.48 -6.28
C GLU A 166 10.62 1.20 -7.32
N VAL A 167 10.84 0.17 -8.14
CA VAL A 167 9.81 -0.37 -9.04
C VAL A 167 9.45 -1.77 -8.56
N VAL A 168 8.16 -1.99 -8.29
CA VAL A 168 7.58 -3.28 -7.94
C VAL A 168 6.77 -3.77 -9.13
N GLU A 169 7.21 -4.86 -9.75
CA GLU A 169 6.49 -5.53 -10.84
C GLU A 169 5.79 -6.79 -10.29
N LEU A 170 4.46 -6.79 -10.31
CA LEU A 170 3.62 -7.91 -9.88
C LEU A 170 3.07 -8.67 -11.09
N LYS A 171 2.78 -9.96 -10.92
CA LYS A 171 2.26 -10.80 -12.00
C LYS A 171 0.74 -10.80 -12.04
N GLY A 172 0.15 -10.61 -13.22
CA GLY A 172 -1.29 -10.75 -13.44
C GLY A 172 -2.13 -9.72 -12.70
N HIS A 173 -1.61 -8.51 -12.49
CA HIS A 173 -2.33 -7.42 -11.81
C HIS A 173 -2.91 -6.39 -12.79
N GLY A 174 -2.65 -6.55 -14.09
CA GLY A 174 -3.12 -5.68 -15.16
C GLY A 174 -2.92 -4.20 -14.86
N HIS A 175 -4.02 -3.43 -14.91
CA HIS A 175 -4.02 -2.01 -14.59
C HIS A 175 -4.41 -1.72 -13.12
N TYR A 176 -4.32 -2.72 -12.25
CA TYR A 176 -4.68 -2.65 -10.84
C TYR A 176 -6.15 -2.22 -10.63
N THR A 177 -7.02 -2.70 -11.51
CA THR A 177 -8.47 -2.54 -11.39
C THR A 177 -9.08 -3.81 -10.81
N MET A 178 -10.31 -3.71 -10.30
CA MET A 178 -11.04 -4.88 -9.79
C MET A 178 -11.18 -5.99 -10.84
N ASP A 179 -11.38 -5.62 -12.10
CA ASP A 179 -11.52 -6.58 -13.21
C ASP A 179 -10.19 -7.28 -13.54
N ASP A 180 -9.05 -6.62 -13.29
CA ASP A 180 -7.72 -7.18 -13.55
C ASP A 180 -7.20 -8.01 -12.36
N MET A 181 -7.42 -7.53 -11.14
CA MET A 181 -6.90 -8.16 -9.91
C MET A 181 -7.82 -9.26 -9.37
N GLU A 182 -9.10 -9.25 -9.72
CA GLU A 182 -10.15 -10.12 -9.17
C GLU A 182 -10.29 -10.06 -7.63
N THR A 183 -9.70 -9.03 -7.00
CA THR A 183 -9.73 -8.78 -5.55
C THR A 183 -9.60 -7.29 -5.27
N GLU A 184 -10.16 -6.86 -4.14
CA GLU A 184 -9.93 -5.52 -3.57
C GLU A 184 -8.68 -5.48 -2.68
N GLU A 185 -8.14 -6.65 -2.32
CA GLU A 185 -6.95 -6.75 -1.46
C GLU A 185 -5.69 -6.37 -2.23
N PHE A 186 -4.87 -5.49 -1.63
CA PHE A 186 -3.58 -5.11 -2.21
C PHE A 186 -2.48 -5.10 -1.13
N PRO A 187 -2.14 -6.28 -0.58
CA PRO A 187 -1.23 -6.40 0.56
C PRO A 187 0.18 -5.88 0.26
N GLU A 188 0.69 -6.04 -0.95
CA GLU A 188 2.01 -5.55 -1.35
C GLU A 188 2.08 -4.02 -1.26
N LEU A 189 0.99 -3.31 -1.57
CA LEU A 189 0.92 -1.86 -1.38
C LEU A 189 0.86 -1.48 0.09
N LEU A 190 0.08 -2.22 0.90
CA LEU A 190 0.00 -2.00 2.34
C LEU A 190 1.37 -2.21 3.01
N GLU A 191 2.13 -3.23 2.62
CA GLU A 191 3.49 -3.52 3.08
C GLU A 191 4.50 -2.41 2.76
N LYS A 192 4.26 -1.62 1.71
CA LYS A 192 5.07 -0.43 1.40
C LYS A 192 4.74 0.76 2.28
N ILE A 193 3.64 0.74 3.02
CA ILE A 193 3.20 1.85 3.86
C ILE A 193 3.43 1.52 5.33
N ILE A 194 2.93 0.37 5.76
CA ILE A 194 3.06 -0.13 7.12
C ILE A 194 4.20 -1.15 7.12
N PRO A 195 5.22 -0.96 7.98
CA PRO A 195 6.20 -1.99 8.21
C PRO A 195 5.49 -3.19 8.84
N PHE A 196 5.33 -4.27 8.08
CA PHE A 196 4.92 -5.54 8.67
C PHE A 196 6.09 -6.12 9.45
N ASP A 197 5.87 -6.33 10.74
CA ASP A 197 6.71 -7.21 11.50
C ASP A 197 6.39 -8.66 11.13
N ASN A 198 6.99 -9.15 10.05
CA ASN A 198 6.84 -10.54 9.59
C ASN A 198 7.42 -11.57 10.57
N ARG A 199 7.85 -11.15 11.77
CA ARG A 199 8.17 -12.07 12.86
C ARG A 199 6.88 -12.70 13.38
N LYS A 200 6.92 -14.01 13.56
CA LYS A 200 5.89 -14.76 14.27
C LYS A 200 6.47 -15.22 15.61
N ALA A 201 5.68 -15.11 16.66
CA ALA A 201 5.97 -15.85 17.88
C ALA A 201 5.64 -17.32 17.65
N LEU A 202 6.57 -18.20 18.01
CA LEU A 202 6.40 -19.63 17.93
C LEU A 202 6.54 -20.21 19.34
N ILE A 203 5.51 -20.91 19.78
CA ILE A 203 5.48 -21.56 21.09
C ILE A 203 5.59 -23.07 20.87
N VAL A 204 6.56 -23.68 21.57
CA VAL A 204 6.82 -25.13 21.51
C VAL A 204 6.68 -25.70 22.92
N PRO A 205 5.48 -26.12 23.33
CA PRO A 205 5.28 -26.76 24.62
C PRO A 205 5.97 -28.13 24.64
N ILE A 206 6.76 -28.39 25.68
CA ILE A 206 7.43 -29.67 25.91
C ILE A 206 6.86 -30.26 27.20
N ASN A 207 6.32 -31.48 27.12
CA ASN A 207 5.79 -32.16 28.30
C ASN A 207 6.93 -32.80 29.14
N PRO A 208 6.66 -33.27 30.38
CA PRO A 208 7.66 -33.92 31.23
C PRO A 208 8.32 -35.18 30.64
N GLN A 209 7.76 -35.75 29.57
CA GLN A 209 8.29 -36.88 28.83
C GLN A 209 9.18 -36.45 27.64
N ASN A 210 9.53 -35.16 27.54
CA ASN A 210 10.31 -34.56 26.44
C ASN A 210 9.64 -34.68 25.06
N GLN A 211 8.30 -34.73 25.02
CA GLN A 211 7.55 -34.72 23.76
C GLN A 211 7.13 -33.29 23.43
N ILE A 212 7.26 -32.93 22.15
CA ILE A 212 6.75 -31.66 21.61
C ILE A 212 5.25 -31.79 21.38
N LEU A 213 4.47 -30.87 21.94
CA LEU A 213 3.05 -30.77 21.67
C LEU A 213 2.82 -29.86 20.47
N ILE A 214 1.99 -30.32 19.53
CA ILE A 214 1.59 -29.58 18.33
C ILE A 214 0.07 -29.42 18.31
N GLN A 215 -0.41 -28.33 17.71
CA GLN A 215 -1.81 -28.00 17.55
C GLN A 215 -2.41 -28.84 16.41
N ASP A 216 -3.58 -29.42 16.65
CA ASP A 216 -4.46 -29.97 15.61
C ASP A 216 -5.23 -28.81 14.97
N ARG A 217 -4.98 -28.59 13.68
CA ARG A 217 -5.53 -27.50 12.89
C ARG A 217 -6.48 -28.01 11.79
N ARG A 218 -6.94 -29.27 11.89
CA ARG A 218 -7.94 -29.81 10.95
C ARG A 218 -9.21 -28.97 10.99
N GLY A 219 -9.66 -28.51 9.83
CA GLY A 219 -10.78 -27.56 9.71
C GLY A 219 -10.34 -26.10 9.58
N HIS A 220 -9.05 -25.80 9.73
CA HIS A 220 -8.44 -24.51 9.43
C HIS A 220 -7.57 -24.58 8.16
N LYS A 221 -6.91 -23.47 7.80
CA LYS A 221 -5.94 -23.42 6.70
C LYS A 221 -4.83 -24.44 6.94
N LYS A 222 -4.53 -25.26 5.93
CA LYS A 222 -3.45 -26.27 5.95
C LYS A 222 -2.11 -25.61 6.36
N PRO A 223 -1.21 -26.35 7.02
CA PRO A 223 -1.25 -27.79 7.33
C PRO A 223 -2.21 -28.18 8.47
N ASP A 224 -2.58 -29.47 8.53
CA ASP A 224 -3.46 -30.02 9.58
C ASP A 224 -2.84 -30.02 10.97
N TRP A 225 -1.53 -29.84 11.05
CA TRP A 225 -0.79 -29.77 12.31
C TRP A 225 0.12 -28.55 12.27
N GLY A 226 0.15 -27.77 13.35
CA GLY A 226 0.96 -26.57 13.46
C GLY A 226 1.50 -26.36 14.87
N TYR A 227 2.42 -25.42 15.00
CA TYR A 227 2.81 -24.90 16.31
C TYR A 227 1.83 -23.83 16.78
N PHE A 228 1.87 -23.53 18.07
CA PHE A 228 1.11 -22.45 18.67
C PHE A 228 1.84 -21.11 18.46
N GLY A 229 1.07 -20.03 18.47
CA GLY A 229 1.56 -18.66 18.36
C GLY A 229 1.04 -17.93 17.14
N GLY A 230 1.46 -16.68 17.02
CA GLY A 230 0.83 -15.73 16.12
C GLY A 230 1.78 -14.60 15.73
N GLU A 231 1.18 -13.50 15.31
CA GLU A 231 1.92 -12.31 14.88
C GLU A 231 2.54 -11.60 16.08
N ILE A 232 3.78 -11.13 15.91
CA ILE A 232 4.35 -10.17 16.85
C ILE A 232 3.69 -8.83 16.55
N GLU A 233 3.02 -8.25 17.55
CA GLU A 233 2.35 -6.97 17.39
C GLU A 233 3.36 -5.82 17.26
N SER A 234 2.96 -4.72 16.61
CA SER A 234 3.83 -3.55 16.45
C SER A 234 4.30 -3.00 17.80
N GLY A 235 5.62 -2.87 17.97
CA GLY A 235 6.25 -2.43 19.22
C GLY A 235 6.45 -3.53 20.26
N GLU A 236 6.02 -4.77 19.98
CA GLU A 236 6.18 -5.91 20.87
C GLU A 236 7.58 -6.57 20.74
N THR A 237 8.18 -6.93 21.87
CA THR A 237 9.39 -7.78 21.87
C THR A 237 9.04 -9.25 21.65
N SER A 238 9.96 -10.06 21.13
CA SER A 238 9.72 -11.51 20.95
C SER A 238 9.26 -12.21 22.22
N LEU A 239 9.72 -11.75 23.40
CA LEU A 239 9.33 -12.34 24.68
C LEU A 239 7.92 -11.94 25.09
N GLN A 240 7.52 -10.68 24.90
CA GLN A 240 6.16 -10.22 25.19
C GLN A 240 5.14 -10.97 24.31
N SER A 241 5.44 -11.11 23.02
CA SER A 241 4.57 -11.82 22.07
C SER A 241 4.38 -13.28 22.47
N VAL A 242 5.47 -13.98 22.81
CA VAL A 242 5.36 -15.38 23.27
C VAL A 242 4.51 -15.50 24.54
N ILE A 243 4.60 -14.55 25.48
CA ILE A 243 3.78 -14.57 26.71
C ILE A 243 2.30 -14.37 26.37
N ARG A 244 1.96 -13.33 25.58
CA ARG A 244 0.58 -13.04 25.15
C ARG A 244 -0.03 -14.21 24.39
N GLU A 245 0.66 -14.68 23.36
CA GLU A 245 0.21 -15.80 22.51
C GLU A 245 0.04 -17.10 23.33
N THR A 246 0.87 -17.33 24.36
CA THR A 246 0.72 -18.48 25.25
C THR A 246 -0.58 -18.39 26.06
N GLU A 247 -0.95 -17.21 26.53
CA GLU A 247 -2.21 -17.00 27.23
C GLU A 247 -3.41 -17.13 26.28
N GLU A 248 -3.32 -16.58 25.06
CA GLU A 248 -4.42 -16.58 24.09
C GLU A 248 -4.71 -17.98 23.51
N GLU A 249 -3.66 -18.68 23.06
CA GLU A 249 -3.77 -19.99 22.39
C GLU A 249 -3.91 -21.14 23.39
N LEU A 250 -3.17 -21.09 24.50
CA LEU A 250 -3.09 -22.22 25.44
C LEU A 250 -3.86 -21.99 26.74
N ARG A 251 -4.31 -20.75 27.01
CA ARG A 251 -4.92 -20.37 28.29
C ARG A 251 -3.98 -20.62 29.48
N ILE A 252 -2.68 -20.49 29.24
CA ILE A 252 -1.62 -20.65 30.25
C ILE A 252 -0.97 -19.29 30.47
N ILE A 253 -0.93 -18.84 31.72
CA ILE A 253 -0.20 -17.62 32.10
C ILE A 253 1.22 -18.04 32.45
N VAL A 254 2.20 -17.51 31.72
CA VAL A 254 3.64 -17.77 31.92
C VAL A 254 4.37 -16.50 32.28
N LYS A 255 5.38 -16.61 33.15
CA LYS A 255 6.28 -15.50 33.46
C LYS A 255 7.52 -15.52 32.56
N PRO A 256 8.17 -14.36 32.33
CA PRO A 256 9.41 -14.28 31.56
C PRO A 256 10.50 -15.26 31.98
N ASP A 257 10.65 -15.52 33.28
CA ASP A 257 11.66 -16.41 33.86
C ASP A 257 11.32 -17.91 33.72
N GLU A 258 10.08 -18.25 33.37
CA GLU A 258 9.64 -19.63 33.11
C GLU A 258 9.86 -20.04 31.65
N LEU A 259 10.16 -19.07 30.77
CA LEU A 259 10.36 -19.31 29.34
C LEU A 259 11.83 -19.53 29.01
N LYS A 260 12.10 -20.63 28.30
CA LYS A 260 13.40 -20.86 27.68
C LYS A 260 13.41 -20.27 26.27
N TYR A 261 14.01 -19.08 26.12
CA TYR A 261 14.19 -18.46 24.82
C TYR A 261 15.26 -19.18 23.99
N LEU A 262 14.90 -19.66 22.79
CA LEU A 262 15.79 -20.43 21.91
C LEU A 262 16.43 -19.58 20.79
N GLY A 263 16.02 -18.32 20.62
CA GLY A 263 16.55 -17.41 19.60
C GLY A 263 15.53 -17.03 18.53
N ASN A 264 15.98 -16.17 17.60
CA ASN A 264 15.23 -15.82 16.40
C ASN A 264 15.68 -16.74 15.26
N SER A 265 14.74 -17.29 14.49
CA SER A 265 15.02 -18.06 13.28
C SER A 265 14.50 -17.30 12.06
N ILE A 266 15.34 -17.18 11.03
CA ILE A 266 14.96 -16.59 9.75
C ILE A 266 14.64 -17.74 8.79
N ILE A 267 13.36 -17.90 8.45
CA ILE A 267 12.94 -18.88 7.44
C ILE A 267 12.86 -18.17 6.10
N LEU A 268 13.79 -18.49 5.20
CA LEU A 268 13.70 -18.09 3.80
C LEU A 268 12.78 -19.08 3.09
N TRP A 269 11.53 -18.70 2.88
CA TRP A 269 10.64 -19.44 1.98
C TRP A 269 11.14 -19.23 0.55
N LYS A 270 11.70 -20.28 -0.07
CA LYS A 270 11.81 -20.31 -1.52
C LYS A 270 10.42 -20.66 -2.06
N ALA A 271 9.74 -19.66 -2.59
CA ALA A 271 8.56 -19.87 -3.44
C ALA A 271 8.96 -20.63 -4.71
#